data_AF-A0A3A0BBB1-F1
#
_entry.id   AF-A0A3A0BBB1-F1
#
_cell.length_a   1.000
_cell.length_b   1.000
_cell.length_c   1.000
_cell.angle_alpha   90.00
_cell.angle_beta   90.00
_cell.angle_gamma   90.00
#
_symmetry.space_group_name_H-M   'P 1'
#
loop_
_entity.id
_entity.type
_entity.pdbx_description
1 polymer ?
#
loop_
_entity_poly.entity_id
_entity_poly.type
_entity_poly.pdbx_seq_one_letter_code
_entity_poly.pdbx_strand_id
1 'polypeptide(L)'
;MNDERSFAWFTVAHLALAVLYTWLYNNTRGSILLVVLFHATGNTAGMFLPVKFAVAGGVAENMLIVLYVLAAVVVTFVAGAKNLSRTEEKQMLRETETTS
;
A
#
# COMPACT_ATOMS: atom_id res chain seq x y z
N MET A 1 11.77 -18.88 17.13
CA MET A 1 10.81 -19.46 16.17
C MET A 1 9.47 -18.72 16.08
N ASN A 2 8.77 -18.43 17.19
CA ASN A 2 7.51 -17.65 17.10
C ASN A 2 7.75 -16.20 16.63
N ASP A 3 8.87 -15.59 17.05
CA ASP A 3 9.20 -14.21 16.67
C ASP A 3 9.53 -14.07 15.18
N GLU A 4 10.22 -15.06 14.60
CA GLU A 4 10.54 -15.10 13.16
C GLU A 4 9.28 -15.13 12.30
N ARG A 5 8.26 -15.90 12.71
CA ARG A 5 6.98 -16.00 11.98
C ARG A 5 6.18 -14.71 12.06
N SER A 6 6.10 -14.11 13.26
CA SER A 6 5.48 -12.80 13.45
C SER A 6 6.17 -11.73 12.60
N PHE A 7 7.51 -11.74 12.59
CA PHE A 7 8.30 -10.83 11.77
C PHE A 7 8.04 -11.04 10.26
N ALA A 8 8.03 -12.29 9.79
CA ALA A 8 7.72 -12.58 8.38
C ALA A 8 6.33 -12.05 7.97
N TRP A 9 5.32 -12.27 8.81
CA TRP A 9 3.98 -11.72 8.59
C TRP A 9 3.99 -10.19 8.56
N PHE A 10 4.69 -9.55 9.50
CA PHE A 10 4.84 -8.11 9.55
C PHE A 10 5.46 -7.56 8.26
N THR A 11 6.54 -8.18 7.79
CA THR A 11 7.22 -7.79 6.54
C THR A 11 6.29 -7.93 5.34
N VAL A 12 5.60 -9.06 5.19
CA VAL A 12 4.65 -9.28 4.07
C VAL A 12 3.53 -8.23 4.08
N ALA A 13 2.98 -7.92 5.26
CA ALA A 13 1.95 -6.90 5.39
C ALA A 13 2.43 -5.51 4.95
N HIS A 14 3.64 -5.12 5.35
CA HIS A 14 4.19 -3.80 5.00
C HIS A 14 4.55 -3.69 3.53
N LEU A 15 5.01 -4.77 2.90
CA LEU A 15 5.22 -4.80 1.44
C LEU A 15 3.89 -4.62 0.67
N ALA A 16 2.84 -5.32 1.08
CA ALA A 16 1.51 -5.16 0.47
C ALA A 16 0.94 -3.75 0.69
N LEU A 17 1.06 -3.22 1.91
CA LEU A 17 0.64 -1.86 2.23
C LEU A 17 1.42 -0.81 1.45
N ALA A 18 2.73 -0.98 1.24
CA ALA A 18 3.52 -0.06 0.42
C ALA A 18 2.95 0.07 -1.01
N VAL A 19 2.60 -1.06 -1.64
CA VAL A 19 1.93 -1.06 -2.96
C VAL A 19 0.60 -0.31 -2.90
N LEU A 20 -0.23 -0.58 -1.89
CA LEU A 20 -1.53 0.08 -1.74
C LEU A 20 -1.40 1.59 -1.51
N TYR A 21 -0.46 2.04 -0.67
CA TYR A 21 -0.18 3.45 -0.44
C TYR A 21 0.29 4.15 -1.70
N THR A 22 1.22 3.54 -2.45
CA THR A 22 1.70 4.10 -3.72
C THR A 22 0.59 4.19 -4.75
N TRP A 23 -0.21 3.13 -4.90
CA TRP A 23 -1.36 3.14 -5.80
C TRP A 23 -2.37 4.22 -5.41
N LEU A 24 -2.72 4.31 -4.12
CA LEU A 24 -3.67 5.29 -3.61
C LEU A 24 -3.17 6.72 -3.86
N TYR A 25 -1.89 6.99 -3.57
CA TYR A 25 -1.26 8.28 -3.83
C TYR A 25 -1.34 8.67 -5.31
N ASN A 26 -0.95 7.76 -6.20
CA ASN A 26 -0.95 8.02 -7.64
C ASN A 26 -2.37 8.23 -8.19
N ASN A 27 -3.33 7.40 -7.76
CA ASN A 27 -4.71 7.46 -8.23
C ASN A 27 -5.50 8.66 -7.64
N THR A 28 -4.98 9.31 -6.60
CA THR A 28 -5.58 10.50 -5.98
C THR A 28 -4.87 11.79 -6.35
N ARG A 29 -4.17 11.82 -7.49
CA ARG A 29 -3.41 12.99 -8.00
C ARG A 29 -2.32 13.46 -7.03
N GLY A 30 -1.78 12.55 -6.23
CA GLY A 30 -0.74 12.83 -5.23
C GLY A 30 -1.26 13.37 -3.90
N SER A 31 -2.48 13.01 -3.49
CA SER A 31 -3.07 13.48 -2.23
C SER A 31 -2.47 12.77 -1.02
N ILE A 32 -1.59 13.46 -0.29
CA ILE A 32 -1.05 12.97 0.98
C ILE A 32 -2.14 12.86 2.05
N LEU A 33 -3.15 13.75 2.03
CA LEU A 33 -4.25 13.71 2.99
C LEU A 33 -4.99 12.36 2.95
N LEU A 34 -5.27 11.84 1.75
CA LEU A 34 -5.95 10.55 1.60
C LEU A 34 -5.07 9.38 2.02
N VAL A 35 -3.77 9.44 1.75
CA VAL A 35 -2.78 8.45 2.22
C VAL A 35 -2.73 8.41 3.75
N VAL A 36 -2.64 9.58 4.41
CA VAL A 36 -2.60 9.66 5.88
C VAL A 36 -3.93 9.22 6.49
N LEU A 37 -5.05 9.56 5.87
CA LEU A 37 -6.36 9.11 6.33
C LEU A 37 -6.50 7.58 6.25
N PHE A 38 -6.03 6.97 5.15
CA PHE A 38 -5.98 5.51 5.02
C PHE A 38 -5.05 4.85 6.05
N HIS A 39 -3.93 5.49 6.38
CA HIS A 39 -3.06 5.03 7.46
C HIS A 39 -3.76 5.11 8.82
N ALA A 40 -4.44 6.24 9.10
CA ALA A 40 -5.16 6.44 10.35
C ALA A 40 -6.29 5.43 10.53
N THR A 41 -7.04 5.10 9.48
CA THR A 41 -8.10 4.08 9.56
C THR A 41 -7.54 2.70 9.91
N GLY A 42 -6.36 2.34 9.39
CA GLY A 42 -5.66 1.11 9.80
C GLY A 42 -5.34 1.06 11.29
N ASN A 43 -4.79 2.15 11.84
CA ASN A 43 -4.48 2.26 13.27
C ASN A 43 -5.75 2.23 14.14
N THR A 44 -6.80 2.96 13.73
CA THR A 44 -8.09 2.97 14.42
C THR A 44 -8.73 1.58 14.39
N ALA A 45 -8.72 0.89 13.24
CA ALA A 45 -9.23 -0.47 13.14
C ALA A 45 -8.46 -1.44 14.05
N GLY A 46 -7.12 -1.34 14.09
CA GLY A 46 -6.29 -2.15 14.99
C GLY A 46 -6.54 -1.90 16.47
N MET A 47 -7.03 -0.71 16.84
CA MET A 47 -7.38 -0.36 18.22
C MET A 47 -8.77 -0.85 18.63
N PHE A 48 -9.77 -0.75 17.73
CA PHE A 48 -11.18 -0.94 18.09
C PHE A 48 -11.80 -2.25 17.60
N LEU A 49 -11.21 -2.91 16.61
CA LEU A 49 -11.70 -4.19 16.12
C LEU A 49 -10.93 -5.35 16.76
N PRO A 50 -11.56 -6.50 17.02
CA PRO A 50 -10.91 -7.69 17.58
C PRO A 50 -10.10 -8.43 16.50
N VAL A 51 -9.19 -7.74 15.82
CA VAL A 51 -8.34 -8.27 14.76
C VAL A 51 -6.92 -8.46 15.26
N LYS A 52 -6.30 -9.57 14.89
CA LYS A 52 -4.88 -9.82 15.12
C LYS A 52 -4.08 -9.33 13.92
N PHE A 53 -2.86 -8.87 14.18
CA PHE A 53 -1.95 -8.40 13.13
C PHE A 53 -0.55 -8.97 13.37
N ALA A 54 0.02 -9.58 12.33
CA ALA A 54 1.38 -10.10 12.30
C ALA A 54 1.74 -11.00 13.50
N VAL A 55 0.85 -11.94 13.83
CA VAL A 55 1.07 -12.91 14.91
C VAL A 55 1.68 -14.20 14.39
N ALA A 56 2.39 -14.95 15.24
CA ALA A 56 3.06 -16.21 14.89
C ALA A 56 2.14 -17.33 14.36
N GLY A 57 0.82 -17.12 14.39
CA GLY A 57 -0.19 -18.05 13.88
C GLY A 57 -0.15 -18.26 12.36
N GLY A 58 -1.17 -18.93 11.86
CA GLY A 58 -1.35 -19.22 10.44
C GLY A 58 -2.09 -18.11 9.70
N VAL A 59 -2.63 -18.50 8.54
CA VAL A 59 -3.39 -17.63 7.63
C VAL A 59 -4.68 -17.13 8.28
N ALA A 60 -5.39 -17.98 9.04
CA ALA A 60 -6.64 -17.62 9.69
C ALA A 60 -6.44 -16.51 10.74
N GLU A 61 -5.37 -16.58 11.53
CA GLU A 61 -5.05 -15.55 12.52
C GLU A 61 -4.50 -14.26 11.91
N ASN A 62 -4.03 -14.31 10.66
CA ASN A 62 -3.47 -13.18 9.94
C ASN A 62 -4.32 -12.78 8.71
N MET A 63 -5.63 -13.03 8.77
CA MET A 63 -6.55 -12.83 7.64
C MET A 63 -6.50 -11.39 7.07
N LEU A 64 -6.29 -10.37 7.92
CA LEU A 64 -6.14 -8.99 7.48
C LEU A 64 -4.95 -8.80 6.52
N ILE A 65 -3.83 -9.48 6.78
CA ILE A 65 -2.65 -9.43 5.92
C ILE A 65 -2.95 -10.08 4.56
N VAL A 66 -3.68 -11.19 4.57
CA VAL A 66 -4.14 -11.84 3.33
C VAL A 66 -5.00 -10.89 2.50
N LEU A 67 -5.92 -10.15 3.14
CA LEU A 67 -6.74 -9.15 2.46
C LEU A 67 -5.90 -8.02 1.86
N TYR A 68 -4.88 -7.53 2.58
CA TYR A 68 -3.95 -6.54 2.02
C TYR A 68 -3.16 -7.07 0.82
N VAL A 69 -2.66 -8.30 0.89
CA VAL A 69 -1.96 -8.94 -0.23
C VAL A 69 -2.89 -9.09 -1.44
N LEU A 70 -4.13 -9.58 -1.23
CA LEU A 70 -5.12 -9.70 -2.31
C LEU A 70 -5.44 -8.33 -2.93
N ALA A 71 -5.66 -7.31 -2.11
CA ALA A 71 -5.89 -5.95 -2.60
C ALA A 71 -4.68 -5.42 -3.39
N ALA A 72 -3.46 -5.61 -2.88
CA ALA A 72 -2.22 -5.22 -3.56
C ALA A 72 -2.09 -5.90 -4.93
N VAL A 73 -2.40 -7.20 -5.00
CA VAL A 73 -2.42 -7.98 -6.24
C VAL A 73 -3.45 -7.40 -7.21
N VAL A 74 -4.69 -7.18 -6.76
CA VAL A 74 -5.77 -6.61 -7.59
C VAL A 74 -5.38 -5.25 -8.15
N VAL A 75 -4.91 -4.32 -7.32
CA VAL A 75 -4.56 -2.97 -7.82
C VAL A 75 -3.37 -3.01 -8.78
N THR A 76 -2.41 -3.92 -8.58
CA THR A 76 -1.27 -4.09 -9.49
C THR A 76 -1.73 -4.58 -10.86
N PHE A 77 -2.68 -5.53 -10.91
CA PHE A 77 -3.23 -6.03 -12.16
C PHE A 77 -4.18 -5.04 -12.85
N VAL A 78 -5.04 -4.34 -12.09
CA VAL A 78 -6.02 -3.39 -12.66
C VAL A 78 -5.36 -2.10 -13.13
N ALA A 79 -4.42 -1.54 -12.37
CA ALA A 79 -3.78 -0.28 -12.73
C ALA A 79 -2.72 -0.45 -13.84
N GLY A 80 -2.18 -1.66 -14.01
CA GLY A 80 -0.99 -1.91 -14.83
C GLY A 80 0.26 -1.25 -14.23
N ALA A 81 1.42 -1.92 -14.29
CA ALA A 81 2.67 -1.41 -13.73
C ALA A 81 3.06 0.01 -14.21
N LYS A 82 2.50 0.47 -15.34
CA LYS A 82 2.70 1.82 -15.90
C LYS A 82 2.17 2.96 -15.03
N ASN A 83 1.19 2.73 -14.16
CA ASN A 83 0.65 3.78 -13.27
C ASN A 83 1.36 3.85 -11.90
N LEU A 84 2.36 3.00 -11.65
CA LEU A 84 3.17 3.04 -10.42
C LEU A 84 4.37 3.99 -10.55
N SER A 85 4.84 4.25 -11.77
CA SER A 85 5.90 5.23 -12.05
C SER A 85 5.28 6.51 -12.60
N ARG A 86 5.26 7.58 -11.79
CA ARG A 86 4.91 8.91 -12.31
C ARG A 86 6.13 9.48 -13.04
N THR A 87 6.27 9.15 -14.31
CA THR A 87 7.23 9.78 -15.23
C THR A 87 6.46 10.44 -16.37
N GLU A 88 6.98 11.58 -16.85
CA GLU A 88 6.75 12.22 -18.16
C GLU A 88 5.96 13.55 -18.20
N GLU A 89 4.70 13.67 -17.77
CA GLU A 89 3.91 14.86 -18.20
C GLU A 89 4.44 16.23 -17.69
N LYS A 90 4.93 16.30 -16.45
CA LYS A 90 5.49 17.55 -15.89
C LYS A 90 6.91 17.88 -16.38
N GLN A 91 7.65 16.90 -16.90
CA GLN A 91 9.01 17.13 -17.43
C GLN A 91 8.96 17.52 -18.90
N MET A 92 8.10 16.90 -19.71
CA MET A 92 7.91 17.28 -21.12
C MET A 92 7.44 18.73 -21.28
N LEU A 93 6.47 19.18 -20.47
CA LEU A 93 5.97 20.57 -20.50
C LEU A 93 7.06 21.60 -20.20
N ARG A 94 7.99 21.24 -19.30
CA ARG A 94 9.07 22.13 -18.86
C ARG A 94 10.21 22.20 -19.87
N GLU A 95 10.44 21.12 -20.62
CA GLU A 95 11.42 21.07 -21.72
C GLU A 95 10.92 21.87 -22.94
N THR A 96 9.64 21.77 -23.29
CA THR A 96 9.05 22.61 -24.35
C THR A 96 9.02 24.11 -24.05
N GLU A 97 8.88 24.52 -22.78
CA GLU A 97 8.94 25.94 -22.38
C GLU A 97 10.36 26.52 -22.36
N THR A 98 11.40 25.67 -22.25
CA THR A 98 12.80 26.14 -22.18
C THR A 98 13.51 26.15 -23.53
N THR A 99 12.92 25.51 -24.55
CA THR A 99 13.44 25.49 -25.93
C THR A 99 12.69 26.41 -26.91
N SER A 100 11.67 27.15 -26.46
CA SER A 100 10.97 28.18 -27.24
C SER A 100 11.42 29.59 -26.86
#